data_AF-A0A6P3DYZ5-F1
#
_entry.id   AF-A0A6P3DYZ5-F1
#
_cell.length_a   1.000
_cell.length_b   1.000
_cell.length_c   1.000
_cell.angle_alpha   90.00
_cell.angle_beta   90.00
_cell.angle_gamma   90.00
#
_symmetry.space_group_name_H-M   'P 1'
#
loop_
_entity.id
_entity.type
_entity.pdbx_description
1 polymer ?
#
loop_
_entity_poly.entity_id
_entity_poly.type
_entity_poly.pdbx_seq_one_letter_code
_entity_poly.pdbx_strand_id
1 'polypeptide(L)'
;MADDESSSTSDESLDAKSEKFNPMKALYSKKIQLSASKAPIYDNVSKFEAVMSGLAGQKKKKDETPDVTRGECSRQRFLPHQEPVTGRKTTGRPDWSIEGRNVLAKMQRAFGPLGMLHGYMESRTRVKVYTRNARGIRGHVEAYVAAFDKHWNLALEDCFEVWTRKVKRKAPALGAPSGVKRKEDTAPKVVVKKIEGKEETLERHVPQMLLRGEQVAIIVKIN
;
A
#
# COMPACT_ATOMS: atom_id res chain seq x y z
N MET A 1 -32.82 28.65 -49.62
CA MET A 1 -33.60 29.91 -49.52
C MET A 1 -34.53 29.73 -48.34
N ALA A 2 -34.47 30.68 -47.40
CA ALA A 2 -35.12 30.78 -46.09
C ALA A 2 -34.51 29.96 -44.94
N ASP A 3 -34.00 30.53 -43.84
CA ASP A 3 -33.53 31.88 -43.49
C ASP A 3 -32.56 31.68 -42.31
N ASP A 4 -31.33 32.17 -42.47
CA ASP A 4 -30.45 32.55 -41.36
C ASP A 4 -30.81 34.00 -41.05
N GLU A 5 -31.31 34.34 -39.86
CA GLU A 5 -31.20 35.70 -39.31
C GLU A 5 -31.68 35.74 -37.86
N SER A 6 -30.79 36.25 -36.99
CA SER A 6 -31.10 37.03 -35.78
C SER A 6 -31.88 36.32 -34.64
N SER A 7 -31.73 36.61 -33.36
CA SER A 7 -30.94 37.54 -32.58
C SER A 7 -31.38 37.29 -31.13
N SER A 8 -30.43 37.25 -30.21
CA SER A 8 -30.62 37.72 -28.83
C SER A 8 -31.86 37.22 -28.07
N THR A 9 -31.92 35.93 -27.75
CA THR A 9 -32.62 35.51 -26.54
C THR A 9 -31.65 34.73 -25.67
N SER A 10 -31.27 35.32 -24.55
CA SER A 10 -30.57 34.65 -23.47
C SER A 10 -31.30 33.33 -23.20
N ASP A 11 -30.65 32.18 -23.41
CA ASP A 11 -31.24 30.87 -23.14
C ASP A 11 -31.40 30.75 -21.61
N GLU A 12 -32.42 31.38 -21.03
CA GLU A 12 -32.73 31.34 -19.59
C GLU A 12 -32.86 29.89 -19.10
N SER A 13 -33.20 28.96 -20.00
CA SER A 13 -33.27 27.52 -19.75
C SER A 13 -31.93 26.83 -19.54
N LEU A 14 -30.81 27.45 -19.93
CA LEU A 14 -29.44 26.93 -19.78
C LEU A 14 -28.67 27.59 -18.63
N ASP A 15 -29.17 28.70 -18.09
CA ASP A 15 -28.54 29.38 -16.96
C ASP A 15 -28.90 28.70 -15.63
N ALA A 16 -27.88 28.21 -14.91
CA ALA A 16 -28.04 27.49 -13.66
C ALA A 16 -28.64 28.34 -12.52
N LYS A 17 -28.70 29.68 -12.67
CA LYS A 17 -29.29 30.60 -11.68
C LYS A 17 -30.73 31.02 -12.00
N SER A 18 -31.27 30.61 -13.15
CA SER A 18 -32.62 30.97 -13.59
C SER A 18 -33.69 30.04 -12.99
N GLU A 19 -34.87 30.56 -12.68
CA GLU A 19 -36.02 29.77 -12.22
C GLU A 19 -36.55 28.80 -13.29
N LYS A 20 -36.26 29.07 -14.58
CA LYS A 20 -36.69 28.23 -15.71
C LYS A 20 -35.61 27.25 -16.17
N PHE A 21 -34.61 26.98 -15.34
CA PHE A 21 -33.50 26.10 -15.67
C PHE A 21 -33.98 24.67 -15.96
N ASN A 22 -33.62 24.14 -17.14
CA ASN A 22 -33.94 22.76 -17.51
C ASN A 22 -32.66 21.89 -17.45
N PRO A 23 -32.53 21.01 -16.44
CA PRO A 23 -31.30 20.24 -16.23
C PRO A 23 -31.01 19.27 -17.37
N MET A 24 -32.05 18.72 -18.01
CA MET A 24 -31.87 17.78 -19.11
C MET A 24 -31.35 18.49 -20.36
N LYS A 25 -31.89 19.67 -20.69
CA LYS A 25 -31.41 20.47 -21.82
C LYS A 25 -29.98 20.95 -21.58
N ALA A 26 -29.66 21.34 -20.35
CA ALA A 26 -28.33 21.75 -19.92
C ALA A 26 -27.28 20.65 -20.10
N LEU A 27 -27.58 19.41 -19.66
CA LEU A 27 -26.65 18.27 -19.72
C LEU A 27 -26.19 17.92 -21.15
N TYR A 28 -27.10 18.03 -22.13
CA TYR A 28 -26.81 17.70 -23.53
C TYR A 28 -26.37 18.91 -24.37
N SER A 29 -26.38 20.12 -23.79
CA SER A 29 -25.97 21.33 -24.49
C SER A 29 -24.44 21.52 -24.46
N LYS A 30 -23.84 21.89 -25.60
CA LYS A 30 -22.41 22.23 -25.69
C LYS A 30 -22.10 23.69 -25.31
N LYS A 31 -23.13 24.49 -25.07
CA LYS A 31 -23.04 25.96 -24.90
C LYS A 31 -23.16 26.41 -23.43
N ILE A 32 -23.15 25.49 -22.47
CA ILE A 32 -23.35 25.85 -21.07
C ILE A 32 -22.18 26.70 -20.56
N GLN A 33 -22.50 27.88 -20.06
CA GLN A 33 -21.53 28.81 -19.48
C GLN A 33 -21.61 28.69 -17.96
N LEU A 34 -20.72 27.89 -17.37
CA LEU A 34 -20.57 27.88 -15.92
C LEU A 34 -20.00 29.24 -15.50
N SER A 35 -20.83 30.07 -14.88
CA SER A 35 -20.54 31.48 -14.55
C SER A 35 -19.30 31.73 -13.67
N ALA A 36 -18.63 30.67 -13.18
CA ALA A 36 -17.41 30.77 -12.40
C ALA A 36 -16.30 29.87 -12.99
N SER A 37 -15.64 30.35 -14.04
CA SER A 37 -14.44 29.73 -14.62
C SER A 37 -13.29 29.50 -13.59
N LYS A 38 -13.33 30.20 -12.44
CA LYS A 38 -12.31 30.15 -11.38
C LYS A 38 -12.80 29.53 -10.06
N ALA A 39 -13.84 28.70 -10.10
CA ALA A 39 -14.32 28.03 -8.89
C ALA A 39 -13.29 26.99 -8.39
N PRO A 40 -12.97 26.95 -7.09
CA PRO A 40 -12.11 25.92 -6.53
C PRO A 40 -12.78 24.54 -6.65
N ILE A 41 -12.06 23.59 -7.25
CA ILE A 41 -12.50 22.20 -7.35
C ILE A 41 -12.29 21.54 -5.99
N TYR A 42 -13.35 20.99 -5.41
CA TYR A 42 -13.29 20.21 -4.19
C TYR A 42 -13.35 18.72 -4.53
N ASP A 43 -12.51 17.95 -3.85
CA ASP A 43 -12.31 16.52 -4.08
C ASP A 43 -13.52 15.68 -3.64
N ASN A 44 -14.28 16.14 -2.64
CA ASN A 44 -15.47 15.44 -2.15
C ASN A 44 -16.56 16.41 -1.67
N VAL A 45 -17.79 15.88 -1.58
CA VAL A 45 -18.99 16.62 -1.15
C VAL A 45 -18.83 17.14 0.28
N SER A 46 -18.26 16.35 1.18
CA SER A 46 -18.04 16.75 2.57
C SER A 46 -17.09 17.95 2.71
N LYS A 47 -16.06 18.08 1.87
CA LYS A 47 -15.16 19.25 1.86
C LYS A 47 -15.86 20.48 1.30
N PHE A 48 -16.72 20.30 0.31
CA PHE A 48 -17.58 21.39 -0.19
C PHE A 48 -18.53 21.88 0.90
N GLU A 49 -19.25 20.97 1.57
CA GLU A 49 -20.13 21.28 2.69
C GLU A 49 -19.38 21.99 3.82
N ALA A 50 -18.21 21.49 4.20
CA ALA A 50 -17.39 22.12 5.23
C ALA A 50 -16.96 23.55 4.87
N VAL A 51 -16.64 23.82 3.59
CA VAL A 51 -16.34 25.19 3.12
C VAL A 51 -17.60 26.06 3.10
N MET A 52 -18.71 25.53 2.62
CA MET A 52 -20.00 26.24 2.53
C MET A 52 -20.54 26.60 3.92
N SER A 53 -20.42 25.70 4.89
CA SER A 53 -20.78 25.93 6.29
C SER A 53 -19.76 26.82 7.03
N GLY A 54 -18.68 27.26 6.38
CA GLY A 54 -17.64 28.11 6.98
C GLY A 54 -16.66 27.38 7.92
N LEU A 55 -16.78 26.06 8.08
CA LEU A 55 -15.90 25.25 8.92
C LEU A 55 -14.50 25.06 8.31
N ALA A 56 -14.37 25.11 6.98
CA ALA A 56 -13.10 24.89 6.28
C ALA A 56 -12.33 26.20 5.95
N GLY A 57 -12.57 27.26 6.73
CA GLY A 57 -12.03 28.60 6.54
C GLY A 57 -10.87 28.99 7.48
N GLN A 58 -9.94 28.09 7.80
CA GLN A 58 -8.61 28.50 8.29
C GLN A 58 -7.51 27.82 7.49
N LYS A 59 -7.12 28.44 6.37
CA LYS A 59 -5.77 28.24 5.84
C LYS A 59 -4.80 28.75 6.91
N LYS A 60 -4.02 27.86 7.53
CA LYS A 60 -2.80 28.24 8.25
C LYS A 60 -1.93 29.02 7.25
N LYS A 61 -1.89 30.35 7.36
CA LYS A 61 -0.80 31.14 6.81
C LYS A 61 0.47 30.65 7.50
N LYS A 62 1.44 30.24 6.69
CA LYS A 62 2.80 29.96 7.16
C LYS A 62 3.46 31.34 7.30
N ASP A 63 3.26 31.99 8.44
CA ASP A 63 3.99 33.21 8.76
C ASP A 63 5.36 32.82 9.32
N GLU A 64 6.38 33.28 8.61
CA GLU A 64 7.71 33.50 9.13
C GLU A 64 7.59 34.45 10.34
N THR A 65 8.38 34.19 11.38
CA THR A 65 8.35 34.86 12.68
C THR A 65 8.27 36.39 12.57
N PRO A 66 7.49 37.02 13.47
CA PRO A 66 8.19 37.80 14.49
C PRO A 66 7.62 37.64 15.91
N ASP A 67 8.45 38.17 16.78
CA ASP A 67 8.45 38.29 18.23
C ASP A 67 7.10 38.64 18.90
N VAL A 68 6.92 38.06 20.10
CA VAL A 68 6.03 38.38 21.23
C VAL A 68 4.75 39.20 20.94
N THR A 69 3.61 38.51 20.97
CA THR A 69 2.53 38.79 21.94
C THR A 69 1.61 37.57 22.02
N ARG A 70 1.50 37.04 23.23
CA ARG A 70 0.82 35.78 23.56
C ARG A 70 -0.69 35.97 23.40
N GLY A 71 -1.20 35.81 22.18
CA GLY A 71 -2.62 35.81 21.88
C GLY A 71 -3.33 34.69 22.62
N GLU A 72 -4.30 35.08 23.45
CA GLU A 72 -5.21 34.18 24.16
C GLU A 72 -6.13 33.48 23.16
N CYS A 73 -5.76 32.27 22.73
CA CYS A 73 -6.69 31.38 22.07
C CYS A 73 -6.50 29.91 22.53
N SER A 74 -7.61 29.32 22.97
CA SER A 74 -7.85 27.93 23.41
C SER A 74 -7.31 27.43 24.77
N ARG A 75 -6.55 28.22 25.54
CA ARG A 75 -5.99 27.75 26.83
C ARG A 75 -6.92 27.77 28.04
N GLN A 76 -8.16 28.26 27.92
CA GLN A 76 -9.07 28.42 29.09
C GLN A 76 -9.97 27.22 29.40
N ARG A 77 -9.77 26.02 28.82
CA ARG A 77 -10.61 24.86 29.16
C ARG A 77 -10.09 23.96 30.26
N PHE A 78 -8.80 24.06 30.58
CA PHE A 78 -8.19 23.18 31.56
C PHE A 78 -7.52 24.05 32.62
N LEU A 79 -7.81 23.75 33.89
CA LEU A 79 -7.03 24.31 35.00
C LEU A 79 -5.56 23.90 34.82
N PRO A 80 -4.58 24.62 35.40
CA PRO A 80 -3.16 24.32 35.24
C PRO A 80 -2.78 22.86 35.57
N HIS A 81 -3.53 22.20 36.46
CA HIS A 81 -3.33 20.80 36.83
C HIS A 81 -4.06 19.78 35.92
N GLN A 82 -4.92 20.26 35.02
CA GLN A 82 -5.66 19.46 34.03
C GLN A 82 -5.03 19.55 32.64
N GLU A 83 -3.97 20.35 32.48
CA GLU A 83 -3.21 20.37 31.24
C GLU A 83 -2.65 18.97 30.95
N PRO A 84 -2.62 18.53 29.67
CA PRO A 84 -1.95 17.30 29.29
C PRO A 84 -0.52 17.31 29.85
N VAL A 85 -0.23 16.38 30.76
CA VAL A 85 1.13 16.21 31.30
C VAL A 85 2.03 16.02 30.10
N THR A 86 2.96 16.96 29.87
CA THR A 86 3.97 16.80 28.84
C THR A 86 4.71 15.51 29.16
N GLY A 87 4.47 14.47 28.34
CA GLY A 87 5.14 13.20 28.50
C GLY A 87 6.62 13.51 28.61
N ARG A 88 7.22 13.12 29.75
CA ARG A 88 8.59 13.45 30.12
C ARG A 88 9.50 13.03 28.98
N LYS A 89 9.78 13.93 28.04
CA LYS A 89 10.85 13.73 27.05
C LYS A 89 12.06 13.51 27.93
N THR A 90 12.56 12.30 27.93
CA THR A 90 13.62 11.88 28.84
C THR A 90 14.89 12.59 28.38
N THR A 91 15.05 13.86 28.74
CA THR A 91 16.12 14.76 28.32
C THR A 91 17.49 14.40 28.90
N GLY A 92 17.59 13.27 29.60
CA GLY A 92 18.83 12.67 30.10
C GLY A 92 19.16 11.29 29.53
N ARG A 93 18.36 10.77 28.59
CA ARG A 93 18.85 9.74 27.67
C ARG A 93 19.34 10.50 26.44
N PRO A 94 20.56 10.24 25.94
CA PRO A 94 21.01 10.87 24.71
C PRO A 94 19.87 10.68 23.72
N ASP A 95 19.52 11.74 22.99
CA ASP A 95 18.66 11.68 21.82
C ASP A 95 18.82 10.29 21.21
N TRP A 96 17.83 9.41 21.45
CA TRP A 96 17.95 8.02 21.00
C TRP A 96 17.76 8.16 19.51
N SER A 97 18.89 8.43 18.87
CA SER A 97 19.08 8.71 17.48
C SER A 97 18.19 7.73 16.75
N ILE A 98 17.20 8.26 16.05
CA ILE A 98 16.28 7.50 15.20
C ILE A 98 17.10 6.56 14.28
N GLU A 99 18.34 6.96 13.96
CA GLU A 99 19.40 6.24 13.26
C GLU A 99 19.72 4.83 13.80
N GLY A 100 19.47 4.54 15.09
CA GLY A 100 19.76 3.25 15.70
C GLY A 100 18.58 2.28 15.79
N ARG A 101 17.35 2.68 15.40
CA ARG A 101 16.13 1.85 15.53
C ARG A 101 15.76 1.08 14.27
N ASN A 102 16.49 1.30 13.17
CA ASN A 102 16.21 0.69 11.89
C ASN A 102 16.51 -0.82 11.88
N VAL A 103 15.77 -1.58 11.07
CA VAL A 103 15.97 -3.02 10.92
C VAL A 103 17.39 -3.32 10.42
N LEU A 104 17.90 -2.53 9.47
CA LEU A 104 19.26 -2.67 8.94
C LEU A 104 20.33 -2.54 10.04
N ALA A 105 20.22 -1.53 10.90
CA ALA A 105 21.15 -1.35 12.02
C ALA A 105 21.04 -2.50 13.05
N LYS A 106 19.85 -3.10 13.21
CA LYS A 106 19.64 -4.26 14.08
C LYS A 106 20.21 -5.55 13.47
N MET A 107 20.17 -5.70 12.16
CA MET A 107 20.75 -6.85 11.45
C MET A 107 22.27 -6.89 11.66
N GLN A 108 22.95 -5.74 11.52
CA GLN A 108 24.39 -5.62 11.75
C GLN A 108 24.81 -5.94 13.19
N ARG A 109 23.93 -5.64 14.16
CA ARG A 109 24.13 -5.92 15.58
C ARG A 109 23.50 -7.24 16.01
N ALA A 110 23.12 -8.11 15.07
CA ALA A 110 22.55 -9.40 15.41
C ALA A 110 23.65 -10.35 15.89
N PHE A 111 23.41 -11.04 17.00
CA PHE A 111 24.34 -12.01 17.57
C PHE A 111 23.71 -13.41 17.60
N GLY A 112 24.53 -14.45 17.74
CA GLY A 112 24.07 -15.84 17.79
C GLY A 112 23.52 -16.34 16.45
N PRO A 113 22.42 -17.13 16.43
CA PRO A 113 21.87 -17.70 15.20
C PRO A 113 21.43 -16.65 14.15
N LEU A 114 20.90 -15.51 14.60
CA LEU A 114 20.57 -14.39 13.70
C LEU A 114 21.84 -13.70 13.17
N GLY A 115 22.92 -13.68 13.94
CA GLY A 115 24.24 -13.22 13.47
C GLY A 115 24.83 -14.14 12.41
N MET A 116 24.61 -15.46 12.52
CA MET A 116 25.00 -16.40 11.44
C MET A 116 24.23 -16.12 10.14
N LEU A 117 22.94 -15.78 10.26
CA LEU A 117 22.11 -15.39 9.12
C LEU A 117 22.60 -14.07 8.48
N HIS A 118 23.10 -13.13 9.29
CA HIS A 118 23.79 -11.94 8.80
C HIS A 118 25.03 -12.30 7.98
N GLY A 119 25.84 -13.25 8.46
CA GLY A 119 26.97 -13.77 7.71
C GLY A 119 26.55 -14.33 6.34
N TYR A 120 25.47 -15.11 6.28
CA TYR A 120 24.96 -15.65 5.01
C TYR A 120 24.44 -14.58 4.05
N MET A 121 23.86 -13.49 4.59
CA MET A 121 23.44 -12.34 3.81
C MET A 121 24.65 -11.60 3.22
N GLU A 122 25.67 -11.30 4.03
CA GLU A 122 26.89 -10.60 3.59
C GLU A 122 27.70 -11.41 2.58
N SER A 123 27.89 -12.71 2.83
CA SER A 123 28.59 -13.61 1.92
C SER A 123 27.73 -14.05 0.73
N ARG A 124 26.50 -13.55 0.61
CA ARG A 124 25.50 -13.91 -0.39
C ARG A 124 25.44 -15.43 -0.61
N THR A 125 25.35 -16.19 0.48
CA THR A 125 25.32 -17.65 0.45
C THR A 125 23.90 -18.16 0.28
N ARG A 126 23.73 -19.19 -0.55
CA ARG A 126 22.42 -19.84 -0.72
C ARG A 126 22.03 -20.57 0.56
N VAL A 127 20.80 -20.35 0.99
CA VAL A 127 20.18 -21.01 2.14
C VAL A 127 18.95 -21.77 1.71
N LYS A 128 18.67 -22.87 2.41
CA LYS A 128 17.46 -23.69 2.29
C LYS A 128 16.56 -23.40 3.48
N VAL A 129 15.46 -22.71 3.22
CA VAL A 129 14.45 -22.35 4.23
C VAL A 129 13.28 -23.31 4.15
N TYR A 130 13.09 -24.12 5.19
CA TYR A 130 11.94 -25.02 5.29
C TYR A 130 10.72 -24.26 5.80
N THR A 131 9.60 -24.42 5.10
CA THR A 131 8.32 -23.77 5.46
C THR A 131 7.38 -24.77 6.11
N ARG A 132 6.69 -24.33 7.15
CA ARG A 132 5.70 -25.15 7.86
C ARG A 132 4.35 -25.16 7.16
N ASN A 133 3.60 -26.23 7.35
CA ASN A 133 2.18 -26.34 7.04
C ASN A 133 1.37 -26.38 8.36
N ALA A 134 0.05 -26.46 8.29
CA ALA A 134 -0.80 -26.69 9.46
C ALA A 134 -0.39 -27.94 10.26
N ARG A 135 0.11 -28.97 9.58
CA ARG A 135 0.69 -30.17 10.18
C ARG A 135 1.97 -30.54 9.41
N GLY A 136 3.13 -30.38 10.03
CA GLY A 136 4.42 -30.73 9.46
C GLY A 136 5.03 -29.68 8.52
N ILE A 137 5.92 -30.12 7.64
CA ILE A 137 6.67 -29.28 6.69
C ILE A 137 5.95 -29.27 5.34
N ARG A 138 5.73 -28.07 4.79
CA ARG A 138 5.09 -27.85 3.47
C ARG A 138 6.07 -28.11 2.33
N GLY A 139 7.31 -27.67 2.51
CA GLY A 139 8.31 -27.59 1.46
C GLY A 139 9.50 -26.75 1.89
N HIS A 140 10.31 -26.36 0.92
CA HIS A 140 11.48 -25.53 1.15
C HIS A 140 11.68 -24.51 0.04
N VAL A 141 12.42 -23.47 0.37
CA VAL A 141 12.83 -22.40 -0.53
C VAL A 141 14.34 -22.34 -0.52
N GLU A 142 14.96 -22.48 -1.69
CA GLU A 142 16.39 -22.22 -1.87
C GLU A 142 16.56 -20.80 -2.41
N ALA A 143 17.24 -19.94 -1.67
CA ALA A 143 17.34 -18.51 -2.03
C ALA A 143 18.57 -17.85 -1.40
N TYR A 144 18.86 -16.63 -1.84
CA TYR A 144 19.76 -15.71 -1.14
C TYR A 144 18.96 -14.85 -0.15
N VAL A 145 19.51 -14.63 1.04
CA VAL A 145 18.90 -13.74 2.03
C VAL A 145 19.30 -12.30 1.69
N ALA A 146 18.32 -11.44 1.45
CA ALA A 146 18.53 -10.00 1.23
C ALA A 146 18.34 -9.19 2.52
N ALA A 147 17.37 -9.56 3.34
CA ALA A 147 17.16 -8.96 4.66
C ALA A 147 16.45 -9.92 5.62
N PHE A 148 16.60 -9.67 6.92
CA PHE A 148 15.92 -10.44 7.96
C PHE A 148 15.53 -9.57 9.16
N ASP A 149 14.59 -10.06 9.99
CA ASP A 149 14.15 -9.40 11.23
C ASP A 149 14.17 -10.38 12.41
N LYS A 150 14.06 -9.86 13.63
CA LYS A 150 14.00 -10.62 14.90
C LYS A 150 12.88 -11.67 14.92
N HIS A 151 11.83 -11.47 14.13
CA HIS A 151 10.71 -12.40 14.02
C HIS A 151 10.94 -13.48 12.97
N TRP A 152 12.16 -13.59 12.42
CA TRP A 152 12.51 -14.48 11.31
C TRP A 152 11.76 -14.17 10.01
N ASN A 153 11.24 -12.96 9.84
CA ASN A 153 10.76 -12.50 8.54
C ASN A 153 11.97 -12.37 7.61
N LEU A 154 11.91 -12.99 6.42
CA LEU A 154 13.02 -13.03 5.47
C LEU A 154 12.60 -12.38 4.17
N ALA A 155 13.39 -11.42 3.70
CA ALA A 155 13.36 -10.98 2.32
C ALA A 155 14.38 -11.83 1.55
N LEU A 156 13.91 -12.53 0.53
CA LEU A 156 14.69 -13.49 -0.24
C LEU A 156 14.78 -13.04 -1.71
N GLU A 157 15.94 -13.28 -2.31
CA GLU A 157 16.24 -13.07 -3.74
C GLU A 157 16.53 -14.40 -4.44
N ASP A 158 16.15 -14.50 -5.71
CA ASP A 158 16.37 -15.67 -6.57
C ASP A 158 15.88 -16.98 -5.93
N CYS A 159 14.57 -17.03 -5.66
CA CYS A 159 13.95 -18.09 -4.88
C CYS A 159 13.52 -19.26 -5.76
N PHE A 160 14.01 -20.45 -5.44
CA PHE A 160 13.50 -21.72 -5.95
C PHE A 160 12.64 -22.37 -4.88
N GLU A 161 11.32 -22.22 -4.99
CA GLU A 161 10.37 -22.81 -4.05
C GLU A 161 9.95 -24.19 -4.54
N VAL A 162 10.09 -25.18 -3.66
CA VAL A 162 9.63 -26.55 -3.87
C VAL A 162 8.61 -26.92 -2.81
N TRP A 163 7.40 -27.30 -3.21
CA TRP A 163 6.32 -27.67 -2.30
C TRP A 163 5.47 -28.80 -2.84
N THR A 164 4.80 -29.52 -1.94
CA THR A 164 3.87 -30.59 -2.29
C THR A 164 2.43 -30.10 -2.25
N ARG A 165 1.58 -30.62 -3.14
CA ARG A 165 0.12 -30.44 -3.08
C ARG A 165 -0.60 -31.67 -3.58
N LYS A 166 -1.88 -31.81 -3.23
CA LYS A 166 -2.73 -32.87 -3.80
C LYS A 166 -3.02 -32.59 -5.27
N VAL A 167 -2.90 -33.63 -6.10
CA VAL A 167 -3.19 -33.56 -7.53
C VAL A 167 -4.67 -33.25 -7.72
N LYS A 168 -4.99 -32.13 -8.38
CA LYS A 168 -6.37 -31.76 -8.73
C LYS A 168 -6.68 -32.22 -10.15
N ARG A 169 -7.07 -33.48 -10.34
CA ARG A 169 -7.50 -34.04 -11.64
C ARG A 169 -8.98 -33.74 -11.97
N LYS A 170 -9.48 -32.55 -11.66
CA LYS A 170 -10.82 -32.20 -12.15
C LYS A 170 -10.69 -31.82 -13.62
N ALA A 171 -11.13 -32.73 -14.50
CA ALA A 171 -11.41 -32.36 -15.88
C ALA A 171 -12.51 -31.29 -15.88
N PRO A 172 -12.38 -30.21 -16.66
CA PRO A 172 -13.48 -29.28 -16.87
C PRO A 172 -14.68 -30.07 -17.41
N ALA A 173 -15.87 -29.90 -16.81
CA ALA A 173 -17.07 -30.63 -17.21
C ALA A 173 -17.48 -30.40 -18.68
N LEU A 174 -17.02 -29.29 -19.28
CA LEU A 174 -17.32 -28.88 -20.66
C LEU A 174 -16.13 -29.05 -21.63
N GLY A 175 -15.10 -29.81 -21.25
CA GLY A 175 -13.87 -29.91 -22.05
C GLY A 175 -12.99 -28.64 -21.95
N ALA A 176 -11.80 -28.68 -22.54
CA ALA A 176 -10.92 -27.52 -22.59
C ALA A 176 -11.59 -26.43 -23.45
N PRO A 177 -11.73 -25.18 -22.97
CA PRO A 177 -12.26 -24.11 -23.82
C PRO A 177 -11.30 -23.91 -24.99
N SER A 178 -11.71 -24.36 -26.18
CA SER A 178 -11.04 -24.08 -27.43
C SER A 178 -10.98 -22.55 -27.59
N GLY A 179 -9.77 -21.99 -27.67
CA GLY A 179 -9.58 -20.60 -28.08
C GLY A 179 -9.32 -19.56 -26.98
N VAL A 180 -9.34 -19.91 -25.69
CA VAL A 180 -8.85 -18.96 -24.67
C VAL A 180 -7.33 -19.05 -24.62
N LYS A 181 -6.65 -18.18 -25.40
CA LYS A 181 -5.25 -17.85 -25.14
C LYS A 181 -5.19 -17.40 -23.68
N ARG A 182 -4.71 -18.28 -22.80
CA ARG A 182 -4.45 -17.92 -21.40
C ARG A 182 -3.55 -16.69 -21.48
N LYS A 183 -3.92 -15.61 -20.78
CA LYS A 183 -3.02 -14.49 -20.58
C LYS A 183 -1.76 -15.01 -19.86
N GLU A 184 -0.80 -15.49 -20.64
CA GLU A 184 0.62 -15.18 -20.47
C GLU A 184 0.68 -13.67 -20.14
N ASP A 185 1.18 -13.15 -19.04
CA ASP A 185 2.26 -13.56 -18.17
C ASP A 185 2.21 -12.69 -16.90
N THR A 186 1.81 -13.23 -15.76
CA THR A 186 2.03 -12.50 -14.48
C THR A 186 2.36 -13.44 -13.34
N ALA A 187 1.86 -14.67 -13.39
CA ALA A 187 2.22 -15.69 -12.42
C ALA A 187 3.52 -16.40 -12.82
N PRO A 188 4.44 -16.68 -11.87
CA PRO A 188 5.65 -17.44 -12.15
C PRO A 188 5.29 -18.83 -12.69
N LYS A 189 6.04 -19.28 -13.71
CA LYS A 189 5.87 -20.61 -14.31
C LYS A 189 6.13 -21.67 -13.25
N VAL A 190 5.20 -22.61 -13.12
CA VAL A 190 5.27 -23.71 -12.16
C VAL A 190 5.56 -25.00 -12.92
N VAL A 191 6.62 -25.69 -12.53
CA VAL A 191 7.06 -26.97 -13.09
C VAL A 191 6.72 -28.08 -12.12
N VAL A 192 6.22 -29.21 -12.61
CA VAL A 192 5.96 -30.40 -11.79
C VAL A 192 7.22 -31.27 -11.79
N LYS A 193 7.83 -31.45 -10.61
CA LYS A 193 9.07 -32.25 -10.44
C LYS A 193 8.78 -33.75 -10.33
N LYS A 194 7.78 -34.11 -9.51
CA LYS A 194 7.47 -35.51 -9.20
C LYS A 194 5.99 -35.67 -8.90
N ILE A 195 5.42 -36.81 -9.28
CA ILE A 195 4.07 -37.20 -8.94
C ILE A 195 4.16 -38.49 -8.11
N GLU A 196 3.74 -38.41 -6.86
CA GLU A 196 3.68 -39.54 -5.92
C GLU A 196 2.21 -39.84 -5.60
N GLY A 197 1.59 -40.67 -6.43
CA GLY A 197 0.20 -41.09 -6.26
C GLY A 197 -0.78 -39.91 -6.30
N LYS A 198 -1.28 -39.48 -5.12
CA LYS A 198 -2.24 -38.37 -4.97
C LYS A 198 -1.56 -37.02 -4.70
N GLU A 199 -0.25 -36.99 -4.52
CA GLU A 199 0.52 -35.78 -4.28
C GLU A 199 1.46 -35.49 -5.45
N GLU A 200 1.62 -34.23 -5.77
CA GLU A 200 2.60 -33.74 -6.76
C GLU A 200 3.51 -32.72 -6.08
N THR A 201 4.81 -32.86 -6.35
CA THR A 201 5.84 -31.90 -5.94
C THR A 201 6.01 -30.91 -7.08
N LEU A 202 5.83 -29.63 -6.77
CA LEU A 202 5.98 -28.54 -7.71
C LEU A 202 7.20 -27.70 -7.35
N GLU A 203 7.73 -27.08 -8.38
CA GLU A 203 8.81 -26.12 -8.31
C GLU A 203 8.40 -24.86 -9.04
N ARG A 204 8.75 -23.71 -8.48
CA ARG A 204 8.67 -22.44 -9.17
C ARG A 204 9.86 -21.57 -8.85
N HIS A 205 10.24 -20.76 -9.83
CA HIS A 205 11.20 -19.69 -9.65
C HIS A 205 10.46 -18.39 -9.32
N VAL A 206 10.89 -17.70 -8.27
CA VAL A 206 10.36 -16.40 -7.85
C VAL A 206 11.53 -15.43 -7.69
N PRO A 207 11.58 -14.30 -8.43
CA PRO A 207 12.71 -13.39 -8.38
C PRO A 207 12.94 -12.79 -6.98
N GLN A 208 11.86 -12.40 -6.29
CA GLN A 208 11.90 -11.83 -4.95
C GLN A 208 10.70 -12.34 -4.14
N MET A 209 10.93 -12.70 -2.88
CA MET A 209 9.88 -13.22 -2.01
C MET A 209 10.06 -12.73 -0.57
N LEU A 210 8.98 -12.25 0.04
CA LEU A 210 8.94 -11.95 1.47
C LEU A 210 8.28 -13.13 2.20
N LEU A 211 9.05 -13.79 3.05
CA LEU A 211 8.62 -14.93 3.85
C LEU A 211 8.36 -14.47 5.28
N ARG A 212 7.15 -14.70 5.80
CA ARG A 212 6.81 -14.39 7.19
C ARG A 212 7.47 -15.41 8.11
N GLY A 213 8.16 -14.97 9.15
CA GLY A 213 8.95 -15.84 10.00
C GLY A 213 8.16 -16.84 10.83
N GLU A 214 6.88 -16.56 11.05
CA GLU A 214 5.94 -17.56 11.57
C GLU A 214 5.97 -18.84 10.72
N GLN A 215 6.03 -18.73 9.40
CA GLN A 215 6.02 -19.88 8.48
C GLN A 215 7.38 -20.58 8.38
N VAL A 216 8.46 -19.98 8.89
CA VAL A 216 9.80 -20.58 8.86
C VAL A 216 9.90 -21.65 9.94
N ALA A 217 10.32 -22.85 9.54
CA ALA A 217 10.59 -23.95 10.47
C ALA A 217 12.09 -24.05 10.78
N ILE A 218 12.92 -24.16 9.74
CA ILE A 218 14.36 -24.40 9.86
C ILE A 218 15.06 -23.69 8.69
N ILE A 219 16.24 -23.13 8.95
CA ILE A 219 17.13 -22.56 7.92
C ILE A 219 18.42 -23.38 7.92
N VAL A 220 18.81 -23.87 6.75
CA VAL A 220 20.01 -24.69 6.56
C VAL A 220 20.90 -24.02 5.51
N LYS A 221 22.21 -23.94 5.77
CA LYS A 221 23.19 -23.51 4.78
C LYS A 221 23.33 -24.59 3.71
N ILE A 222 23.27 -24.22 2.44
CA ILE A 222 23.61 -25.12 1.33
C ILE A 222 25.12 -24.99 1.11
N ASN A 223 25.84 -26.12 1.13
CA ASN A 223 27.26 -26.17 0.82
C ASN A 223 27.50 -26.13 -0.68
#